data_AF-A0A1I4IWK9-F1
#
_entry.id   AF-A0A1I4IWK9-F1
#
_cell.length_a   1.000
_cell.length_b   1.000
_cell.length_c   1.000
_cell.angle_alpha   90.00
_cell.angle_beta   90.00
_cell.angle_gamma   90.00
#
_symmetry.space_group_name_H-M   'P 1'
#
loop_
_entity.id
_entity.type
_entity.pdbx_description
1 polymer ?
#
loop_
_entity_poly.entity_id
_entity_poly.type
_entity_poly.pdbx_seq_one_letter_code
_entity_poly.pdbx_strand_id
1 'polypeptide(L)'
;MSDYTRLPSAFLIAGTSYPAVALPLDPSWLAIARSKGFDILGRVVDRYRCVLRCHDCRTPAVVRINVMRDHAPLCHACIQRRRAAAAKAIGAELIAADAQHRHYGHFRLPCDHVVRRQYLRVEKAAAGGHAIDCPACRETRYGTEAQAFGWNLAGKAKGRRPGYRRYRHRCGHRQDVSIGNMAWGDTSCGGCAANWAGKPSFIYLFRIDLPGLPVVKLGYSARPAKRLRHQLGIARGIKTEILRVMLLPSGNVAVREESACHRTMRERHAGLIVPKATFGDAINTQGEIYHAAALEVLHGLLDDVALRLPQTDVDATSCATSSTPSGSTAVTSPRNLRRRMSTHRP
;
A
#
# COMPACT_ATOMS: atom_id res chain seq x y z
N MET A 1 5.65 21.96 68.00
CA MET A 1 4.28 22.50 67.96
C MET A 1 3.80 22.39 66.53
N SER A 2 3.00 21.37 66.20
CA SER A 2 2.57 21.10 64.83
C SER A 2 1.36 21.97 64.48
N ASP A 3 1.55 22.89 63.52
CA ASP A 3 0.47 23.54 62.81
C ASP A 3 -0.35 22.49 62.05
N TYR A 4 -1.41 21.98 62.69
CA TYR A 4 -2.47 21.28 61.97
C TYR A 4 -3.24 22.33 61.16
N THR A 5 -2.75 22.63 59.97
CA THR A 5 -3.58 23.25 58.93
C THR A 5 -4.85 22.39 58.84
N ARG A 6 -6.01 22.93 59.26
CA ARG A 6 -7.28 22.20 59.19
C ARG A 6 -7.47 21.74 57.75
N LEU A 7 -7.42 20.43 57.52
CA LEU A 7 -7.74 19.87 56.22
C LEU A 7 -9.19 20.25 55.88
N PRO A 8 -9.48 20.64 54.63
CA PRO A 8 -10.84 20.92 54.23
C PRO A 8 -11.69 19.65 54.38
N SER A 9 -13.00 19.81 54.60
CA SER A 9 -13.94 18.67 54.70
C SER A 9 -14.06 17.89 53.38
N ALA A 10 -13.78 18.53 52.23
CA ALA A 10 -13.73 17.92 50.92
C ALA A 10 -12.77 18.67 49.97
N PHE A 11 -12.33 17.99 48.91
CA PHE A 11 -11.57 18.57 47.82
C PHE A 11 -12.42 18.65 46.56
N LEU A 12 -12.50 19.82 45.92
CA LEU A 12 -13.16 20.01 44.63
C LEU A 12 -12.16 19.83 43.49
N ILE A 13 -12.37 18.81 42.65
CA ILE A 13 -11.48 18.47 41.54
C ILE A 13 -12.32 18.30 40.29
N ALA A 14 -12.10 19.16 39.29
CA ALA A 14 -12.84 19.18 38.03
C ALA A 14 -14.39 19.14 38.22
N GLY A 15 -14.91 19.93 39.17
CA GLY A 15 -16.34 20.00 39.48
C GLY A 15 -16.88 18.85 40.33
N THR A 16 -16.05 17.85 40.66
CA THR A 16 -16.44 16.73 41.53
C THR A 16 -15.94 16.94 42.95
N SER A 17 -16.81 16.75 43.94
CA SER A 17 -16.45 16.82 45.37
C SER A 17 -15.97 15.47 45.88
N TYR A 18 -14.80 15.46 46.50
CA TYR A 18 -14.19 14.27 47.11
C TYR A 18 -14.06 14.47 48.62
N PRO A 19 -14.79 13.69 49.45
CA PRO A 19 -14.77 13.86 50.90
C PRO A 19 -13.36 13.57 51.43
N ALA A 20 -12.87 14.44 52.31
CA ALA A 20 -11.56 14.26 52.94
C ALA A 20 -11.64 13.18 54.02
N VAL A 21 -10.56 12.40 54.15
CA VAL A 21 -10.42 11.38 55.19
C VAL A 21 -9.43 11.89 56.23
N ALA A 22 -9.88 12.05 57.47
CA ALA A 22 -9.09 12.54 58.61
C ALA A 22 -8.12 11.47 59.15
N LEU A 23 -7.24 10.96 58.28
CA LEU A 23 -6.16 10.05 58.63
C LEU A 23 -4.82 10.72 58.33
N PRO A 24 -3.80 10.53 59.18
CA PRO A 24 -2.49 11.13 58.97
C PRO A 24 -1.88 10.68 57.63
N LEU A 25 -1.12 11.58 57.02
CA LEU A 25 -0.27 11.25 55.88
C LEU A 25 1.06 10.73 56.40
N ASP A 26 1.51 9.61 55.86
CA ASP A 26 2.82 9.04 56.17
C ASP A 26 3.91 9.99 55.61
N PRO A 27 4.88 10.44 56.42
CA PRO A 27 5.97 11.31 55.96
C PRO A 27 6.73 10.75 54.74
N SER A 28 6.88 9.43 54.64
CA SER A 28 7.51 8.78 53.49
C SER A 28 6.73 9.03 52.20
N TRP A 29 5.40 9.10 52.25
CA TRP A 29 4.57 9.36 51.09
C TRP A 29 4.71 10.80 50.60
N LEU A 30 4.85 11.75 51.52
CA LEU A 30 5.11 13.15 51.18
C LEU A 30 6.44 13.27 50.44
N ALA A 31 7.48 12.58 50.90
CA ALA A 31 8.79 12.56 50.25
C ALA A 31 8.71 11.93 48.84
N ILE A 32 8.04 10.78 48.70
CA ILE A 32 7.88 10.09 47.41
C ILE A 32 7.09 10.93 46.40
N ALA A 33 5.99 11.55 46.84
CA ALA A 33 5.22 12.42 45.96
C ALA A 33 6.06 13.60 45.45
N ARG A 34 6.82 14.25 46.35
CA ARG A 34 7.69 15.38 46.00
C ARG A 34 8.78 14.97 45.02
N SER A 35 9.44 13.84 45.23
CA SER A 35 10.48 13.34 44.32
C SER A 35 9.93 12.99 42.93
N LYS A 36 8.61 12.78 42.82
CA LYS A 36 7.89 12.53 41.55
C LYS A 36 7.22 13.78 40.98
N GLY A 37 7.45 14.97 41.55
CA GLY A 37 6.91 16.24 41.07
C GLY A 37 5.49 16.58 41.55
N PHE A 38 5.09 16.07 42.71
CA PHE A 38 3.75 16.30 43.28
C PHE A 38 3.78 16.62 44.78
N ASP A 39 2.79 17.37 45.25
CA ASP A 39 2.46 17.49 46.69
C ASP A 39 1.22 16.63 47.01
N ILE A 40 1.20 15.94 48.15
CA ILE A 40 -0.03 15.34 48.66
C ILE A 40 -0.80 16.41 49.44
N LEU A 41 -2.04 16.71 49.03
CA LEU A 41 -2.89 17.67 49.73
C LEU A 41 -3.72 17.02 50.85
N GLY A 42 -4.04 15.73 50.73
CA GLY A 42 -4.86 15.01 51.70
C GLY A 42 -5.32 13.64 51.18
N ARG A 43 -5.91 12.85 52.08
CA ARG A 43 -6.60 11.60 51.73
C ARG A 43 -8.05 11.90 51.38
N VAL A 44 -8.61 11.15 50.44
CA VAL A 44 -10.00 11.32 49.99
C VAL A 44 -10.69 9.99 49.72
N VAL A 45 -12.01 9.96 49.88
CA VAL A 45 -12.90 8.79 49.63
C VAL A 45 -12.67 7.63 50.61
N ASP A 46 -11.45 7.13 50.71
CA ASP A 46 -11.05 5.99 51.53
C ASP A 46 -9.57 6.11 51.94
N ARG A 47 -9.05 5.10 52.64
CA ARG A 47 -7.65 5.09 53.10
C ARG A 47 -6.61 4.85 51.99
N TYR A 48 -7.05 4.51 50.78
CA TYR A 48 -6.21 4.10 49.64
C TYR A 48 -6.08 5.18 48.57
N ARG A 49 -6.78 6.31 48.69
CA ARG A 49 -6.73 7.42 47.73
C ARG A 49 -6.27 8.72 48.36
N CYS A 50 -5.56 9.51 47.56
CA CYS A 50 -5.07 10.82 47.95
C CYS A 50 -5.19 11.82 46.80
N VAL A 51 -5.18 13.10 47.14
CA VAL A 51 -5.12 14.19 46.17
C VAL A 51 -3.67 14.60 45.98
N LEU A 52 -3.17 14.48 44.76
CA LEU A 52 -1.89 15.03 44.35
C LEU A 52 -2.09 16.40 43.69
N ARG A 53 -1.19 17.33 43.97
CA ARG A 53 -1.04 18.61 43.26
C ARG A 53 0.24 18.58 42.45
N CYS A 54 0.14 18.70 41.14
CA CYS A 54 1.31 18.75 40.25
C CYS A 54 2.16 20.00 40.53
N HIS A 55 3.49 19.88 40.53
CA HIS A 55 4.38 21.02 40.69
C HIS A 55 4.34 21.96 39.47
N ASP A 56 4.23 21.41 38.25
CA ASP A 56 4.25 22.21 37.01
C ASP A 56 2.96 23.01 36.78
N CYS A 57 1.80 22.34 36.83
CA CYS A 57 0.53 22.96 36.45
C CYS A 57 -0.38 23.28 37.63
N ARG A 58 -0.01 22.85 38.84
CA ARG A 58 -0.77 23.02 40.09
C ARG A 58 -2.17 22.40 40.08
N THR A 59 -2.56 21.69 39.01
CA THR A 59 -3.86 21.03 38.93
C THR A 59 -3.91 19.84 39.87
N PRO A 60 -4.93 19.74 40.75
CA PRO A 60 -5.11 18.59 41.62
C PRO A 60 -5.65 17.38 40.85
N ALA A 61 -5.28 16.18 41.28
CA ALA A 61 -5.81 14.93 40.75
C ALA A 61 -5.93 13.88 41.86
N VAL A 62 -7.03 13.12 41.85
CA VAL A 62 -7.20 11.98 42.75
C VAL A 62 -6.44 10.78 42.18
N VAL A 63 -5.59 10.18 43.00
CA VAL A 63 -4.85 8.96 42.65
C VAL A 63 -4.92 7.95 43.79
N ARG A 64 -4.71 6.68 43.46
CA ARG A 64 -4.46 5.67 44.50
C ARG A 64 -3.06 5.85 45.07
N ILE A 65 -2.93 5.66 46.38
CA ILE A 65 -1.67 5.80 47.11
C ILE A 65 -0.62 4.81 46.58
N ASN A 66 -1.02 3.58 46.21
CA ASN A 66 -0.08 2.62 45.61
C ASN A 66 0.44 3.08 44.23
N VAL A 67 -0.39 3.73 43.40
CA VAL A 67 0.07 4.32 42.12
C VAL A 67 1.09 5.42 42.38
N MET A 68 0.87 6.28 43.37
CA MET A 68 1.84 7.29 43.76
C MET A 68 3.13 6.68 44.32
N ARG A 69 3.03 5.60 45.11
CA ARG A 69 4.17 4.95 45.77
C ARG A 69 5.02 4.13 44.79
N ASP A 70 4.38 3.25 44.04
CA ASP A 70 5.03 2.16 43.31
C ASP A 70 5.24 2.48 41.82
N HIS A 71 4.57 3.52 41.30
CA HIS A 71 4.66 3.94 39.90
C HIS A 71 4.90 5.44 39.76
N ALA A 72 5.08 5.92 38.52
CA ALA A 72 5.14 7.35 38.21
C ALA A 72 3.71 7.89 37.95
N PRO A 73 3.10 8.64 38.88
CA PRO A 73 1.82 9.26 38.61
C PRO A 73 1.97 10.29 37.48
N LEU A 74 1.03 10.28 36.54
CA LEU A 74 1.03 11.19 35.41
C LEU A 74 0.02 12.31 35.65
N CYS A 75 0.41 13.56 35.41
CA CYS A 75 -0.52 14.69 35.45
C CYS A 75 -1.34 14.74 34.16
N HIS A 76 -2.63 14.40 34.25
CA HIS A 76 -3.54 14.44 33.09
C HIS A 76 -3.67 15.85 32.50
N ALA A 77 -3.64 16.90 33.33
CA ALA A 77 -3.71 18.29 32.85
C ALA A 77 -2.46 18.69 32.06
N CYS A 78 -1.26 18.35 32.52
CA CYS A 78 -0.02 18.58 31.76
C CYS A 78 -0.02 17.78 30.45
N ILE A 79 -0.48 16.53 30.47
CA ILE A 79 -0.60 15.70 29.26
C ILE A 79 -1.55 16.34 28.25
N GLN A 80 -2.73 16.80 28.67
CA GLN A 80 -3.68 17.44 27.77
C GLN A 80 -3.13 18.75 27.21
N ARG A 81 -2.49 19.57 28.05
CA ARG A 81 -1.85 20.82 27.61
C ARG A 81 -0.75 20.57 26.59
N ARG A 82 0.11 19.57 26.82
CA ARG A 82 1.17 19.17 25.89
C ARG A 82 0.61 18.73 24.55
N ARG A 83 -0.45 17.91 24.55
CA ARG A 83 -1.11 17.42 23.33
C ARG A 83 -1.78 18.56 22.55
N ALA A 84 -2.47 19.47 23.25
CA ALA A 84 -3.08 20.64 22.65
C ALA A 84 -2.03 21.59 22.06
N ALA A 85 -0.91 21.82 22.77
CA ALA A 85 0.21 22.60 22.27
C ALA A 85 0.84 21.97 21.01
N ALA A 86 1.04 20.64 21.01
CA ALA A 86 1.54 19.93 19.83
C ALA A 86 0.59 20.05 18.62
N ALA A 87 -0.73 19.94 18.83
CA ALA A 87 -1.70 20.18 17.77
C ALA A 87 -1.60 21.62 17.24
N LYS A 88 -1.56 22.61 18.13
CA LYS A 88 -1.45 24.03 17.75
C LYS A 88 -0.18 24.33 16.95
N ALA A 89 0.95 23.71 17.30
CA ALA A 89 2.22 23.89 16.62
C ALA A 89 2.21 23.49 15.14
N ILE A 90 1.30 22.61 14.73
CA ILE A 90 1.10 22.19 13.34
C ILE A 90 -0.15 22.82 12.70
N GLY A 91 -0.72 23.85 13.32
CA GLY A 91 -1.95 24.50 12.87
C GLY A 91 -3.22 23.66 13.06
N ALA A 92 -3.16 22.61 13.87
CA ALA A 92 -4.30 21.76 14.19
C ALA A 92 -4.90 22.09 15.56
N GLU A 93 -6.12 21.63 15.80
CA GLU A 93 -6.82 21.76 17.09
C GLU A 93 -7.18 20.37 17.62
N LEU A 94 -6.84 20.07 18.88
CA LEU A 94 -7.31 18.87 19.56
C LEU A 94 -8.75 19.08 20.05
N ILE A 95 -9.71 18.43 19.38
CA ILE A 95 -11.14 18.57 19.70
C ILE A 95 -11.55 17.67 20.85
N ALA A 96 -11.14 16.40 20.81
CA ALA A 96 -11.58 15.40 21.79
C ALA A 96 -10.58 14.26 21.92
N ALA A 97 -10.59 13.60 23.07
CA ALA A 97 -9.98 12.29 23.21
C ALA A 97 -10.86 11.22 22.54
N ASP A 98 -10.22 10.15 22.04
CA ASP A 98 -10.95 8.98 21.56
C ASP A 98 -11.49 8.17 22.75
N ALA A 99 -12.79 7.91 22.75
CA ALA A 99 -13.49 7.22 23.83
C ALA A 99 -13.09 5.74 23.98
N GLN A 100 -12.67 5.10 22.89
CA GLN A 100 -12.34 3.67 22.84
C GLN A 100 -10.84 3.42 22.96
N HIS A 101 -10.00 4.43 22.65
CA HIS A 101 -8.56 4.27 22.58
C HIS A 101 -7.80 5.43 23.21
N ARG A 102 -7.27 5.21 24.43
CA ARG A 102 -6.49 6.20 25.22
C ARG A 102 -5.29 6.85 24.52
N HIS A 103 -4.78 6.23 23.45
CA HIS A 103 -3.63 6.72 22.67
C HIS A 103 -4.02 7.61 21.48
N TYR A 104 -5.32 7.79 21.23
CA TYR A 104 -5.86 8.53 20.09
C TYR A 104 -6.66 9.75 20.51
N GLY A 105 -6.72 10.72 19.62
CA GLY A 105 -7.56 11.90 19.70
C GLY A 105 -8.12 12.28 18.33
N HIS A 106 -9.11 13.17 18.36
CA HIS A 106 -9.73 13.79 17.19
C HIS A 106 -9.17 15.20 17.03
N PHE A 107 -8.63 15.48 15.84
CA PHE A 107 -7.96 16.73 15.53
C PHE A 107 -8.62 17.41 14.35
N ARG A 108 -8.94 18.70 14.45
CA ARG A 108 -9.27 19.54 13.29
C ARG A 108 -7.96 20.01 12.66
N LEU A 109 -7.76 19.73 11.38
CA LEU A 109 -6.57 20.17 10.64
C LEU A 109 -6.77 21.57 10.04
N PRO A 110 -5.72 22.25 9.54
CA PRO A 110 -5.85 23.56 8.88
C PRO A 110 -6.81 23.59 7.69
N CYS A 111 -7.07 22.43 7.09
CA CYS A 111 -8.05 22.26 6.02
C CYS A 111 -9.47 21.95 6.52
N ASP A 112 -9.79 22.29 7.77
CA ASP A 112 -11.03 22.02 8.53
C ASP A 112 -11.47 20.57 8.72
N HIS A 113 -10.86 19.62 8.00
CA HIS A 113 -11.16 18.21 8.17
C HIS A 113 -10.77 17.70 9.56
N VAL A 114 -11.69 16.94 10.17
CA VAL A 114 -11.44 16.24 11.43
C VAL A 114 -10.83 14.86 11.17
N VAL A 115 -9.68 14.59 11.77
CA VAL A 115 -8.96 13.32 11.65
C VAL A 115 -8.73 12.67 13.00
N ARG A 116 -8.82 11.34 13.00
CA ARG A 116 -8.43 10.51 14.13
C ARG A 116 -6.93 10.18 14.03
N ARG A 117 -6.14 10.54 15.05
CA ARG A 117 -4.67 10.32 15.06
C ARG A 117 -4.17 9.93 16.45
N GLN A 118 -3.03 9.24 16.47
CA GLN A 118 -2.31 8.99 17.72
C GLN A 118 -1.64 10.26 18.20
N TYR A 119 -1.70 10.53 19.50
CA TYR A 119 -1.03 11.70 20.11
C TYR A 119 0.46 11.75 19.78
N LEU A 120 1.14 10.60 19.86
CA LEU A 120 2.58 10.52 19.57
C LEU A 120 2.92 10.94 18.13
N ARG A 121 2.05 10.66 17.16
CA ARG A 121 2.28 11.10 15.78
C ARG A 121 2.14 12.61 15.65
N VAL A 122 1.18 13.20 16.34
CA VAL A 122 0.99 14.67 16.37
C VAL A 122 2.17 15.35 17.06
N GLU A 123 2.62 14.83 18.19
CA GLU A 123 3.82 15.32 18.90
C GLU A 123 5.08 15.22 18.02
N LYS A 124 5.28 14.12 17.29
CA LYS A 124 6.40 13.99 16.32
C LYS A 124 6.29 14.94 15.14
N ALA A 125 5.08 15.23 14.65
CA ALA A 125 4.87 16.21 13.59
C ALA A 125 5.19 17.63 14.06
N ALA A 126 4.76 17.99 15.28
CA ALA A 126 5.08 19.25 15.93
C ALA A 126 6.59 19.46 16.13
N ALA A 127 7.33 18.38 16.36
CA ALA A 127 8.79 18.40 16.44
C ALA A 127 9.50 18.47 15.07
N GLY A 128 8.78 18.65 13.97
CA GLY A 128 9.34 18.76 12.61
C GLY A 128 9.65 17.43 11.92
N GLY A 129 9.28 16.29 12.50
CA GLY A 129 9.63 14.98 11.94
C GLY A 129 8.86 14.61 10.66
N HIS A 130 7.64 15.10 10.48
CA HIS A 130 6.82 14.90 9.28
C HIS A 130 5.59 15.82 9.28
N ALA A 131 5.04 16.13 8.10
CA ALA A 131 3.75 16.80 8.00
C ALA A 131 2.59 15.84 8.35
N ILE A 132 1.52 16.38 8.97
CA ILE A 132 0.29 15.61 9.13
C ILE A 132 -0.48 15.59 7.82
N ASP A 133 -0.81 14.38 7.41
CA ASP A 133 -1.55 14.11 6.20
C ASP A 133 -3.07 14.02 6.47
N CYS A 134 -3.84 14.80 5.70
CA CYS A 134 -5.30 14.79 5.66
C CYS A 134 -5.79 13.82 4.57
N PRO A 135 -6.46 12.71 4.93
CA PRO A 135 -6.96 11.75 3.94
C PRO A 135 -7.95 12.36 2.95
N ALA A 136 -8.82 13.28 3.39
CA ALA A 136 -9.80 13.92 2.52
C ALA A 136 -9.12 14.80 1.46
N CYS A 137 -8.27 15.75 1.87
CA CYS A 137 -7.51 16.58 0.93
C CYS A 137 -6.64 15.77 -0.02
N ARG A 138 -6.08 14.66 0.46
CA ARG A 138 -5.28 13.76 -0.36
C ARG A 138 -6.10 13.09 -1.46
N GLU A 139 -7.28 12.56 -1.16
CA GLU A 139 -8.17 11.99 -2.17
C GLU A 139 -8.69 13.06 -3.13
N THR A 140 -8.98 14.29 -2.65
CA THR A 140 -9.31 15.42 -3.53
C THR A 140 -8.19 15.69 -4.52
N ARG A 141 -6.93 15.79 -4.03
CA ARG A 141 -5.76 16.00 -4.90
C ARG A 141 -5.64 14.90 -5.96
N TYR A 142 -5.80 13.63 -5.57
CA TYR A 142 -5.78 12.51 -6.52
C TYR A 142 -6.89 12.60 -7.57
N GLY A 143 -8.07 13.12 -7.19
CA GLY A 143 -9.15 13.41 -8.11
C GLY A 143 -8.78 14.49 -9.13
N THR A 144 -8.23 15.61 -8.66
CA THR A 144 -7.77 16.72 -9.51
C THR A 144 -6.66 16.29 -10.47
N GLU A 145 -5.65 15.57 -9.98
CA GLU A 145 -4.57 15.00 -10.79
C GLU A 145 -5.13 14.08 -11.89
N ALA A 146 -6.10 13.23 -11.55
CA ALA A 146 -6.73 12.35 -12.53
C ALA A 146 -7.51 13.11 -13.61
N GLN A 147 -8.23 14.16 -13.23
CA GLN A 147 -9.03 14.97 -14.16
C GLN A 147 -8.16 15.62 -15.24
N ALA A 148 -6.95 16.06 -14.89
CA ALA A 148 -5.98 16.62 -15.85
C ALA A 148 -5.66 15.65 -17.00
N PHE A 149 -5.77 14.34 -16.76
CA PHE A 149 -5.49 13.30 -17.76
C PHE A 149 -6.76 12.62 -18.31
N GLY A 150 -7.94 13.20 -18.09
CA GLY A 150 -9.22 12.65 -18.57
C GLY A 150 -9.70 11.42 -17.78
N TRP A 151 -9.27 11.32 -16.52
CA TRP A 151 -9.71 10.30 -15.58
C TRP A 151 -10.51 10.91 -14.42
N ASN A 152 -11.35 10.10 -13.80
CA ASN A 152 -12.03 10.45 -12.56
C ASN A 152 -11.68 9.43 -11.48
N LEU A 153 -11.36 9.89 -10.28
CA LEU A 153 -11.16 9.02 -9.13
C LEU A 153 -12.49 8.34 -8.77
N ALA A 154 -12.52 7.01 -8.80
CA ALA A 154 -13.69 6.21 -8.44
C ALA A 154 -13.60 5.67 -7.00
N GLY A 155 -12.41 5.72 -6.38
CA GLY A 155 -12.19 5.34 -4.99
C GLY A 155 -10.99 4.43 -4.79
N LYS A 156 -11.06 3.58 -3.77
CA LYS A 156 -9.98 2.63 -3.44
C LYS A 156 -9.81 1.60 -4.56
N ALA A 157 -8.56 1.21 -4.79
CA ALA A 157 -8.24 0.08 -5.68
C ALA A 157 -8.89 -1.22 -5.19
N LYS A 158 -9.06 -2.19 -6.09
CA LYS A 158 -9.52 -3.53 -5.71
C LYS A 158 -8.40 -4.23 -4.92
N GLY A 159 -8.76 -4.82 -3.78
CA GLY A 159 -7.82 -5.46 -2.85
C GLY A 159 -6.97 -4.49 -2.03
N ARG A 160 -6.02 -5.01 -1.24
CA ARG A 160 -5.14 -4.21 -0.37
C ARG A 160 -3.92 -3.67 -1.12
N ARG A 161 -4.12 -2.62 -1.94
CA ARG A 161 -3.04 -1.95 -2.70
C ARG A 161 -2.93 -0.47 -2.30
N PRO A 162 -2.20 -0.13 -1.22
CA PRO A 162 -2.21 1.22 -0.62
C PRO A 162 -1.73 2.34 -1.56
N GLY A 163 -0.82 2.03 -2.51
CA GLY A 163 -0.31 2.94 -3.53
C GLY A 163 -1.13 3.03 -4.82
N TYR A 164 -2.32 2.41 -4.85
CA TYR A 164 -3.18 2.36 -6.02
C TYR A 164 -4.56 2.95 -5.72
N ARG A 165 -5.20 3.48 -6.75
CA ARG A 165 -6.59 3.92 -6.72
C ARG A 165 -7.34 3.40 -7.94
N ARG A 166 -8.65 3.27 -7.79
CA ARG A 166 -9.55 2.92 -8.87
C ARG A 166 -9.90 4.21 -9.60
N TYR A 167 -9.68 4.26 -10.91
CA TYR A 167 -10.04 5.39 -11.73
C TYR A 167 -11.01 4.97 -12.83
N ARG A 168 -11.84 5.91 -13.30
CA ARG A 168 -12.72 5.79 -14.45
C ARG A 168 -12.22 6.73 -15.56
N HIS A 169 -11.88 6.19 -16.71
CA HIS A 169 -11.52 6.98 -17.89
C HIS A 169 -12.76 7.65 -18.50
N ARG A 170 -12.56 8.70 -19.32
CA ARG A 170 -13.64 9.32 -20.11
C ARG A 170 -14.43 8.35 -20.99
N CYS A 171 -13.82 7.25 -21.44
CA CYS A 171 -14.52 6.20 -22.20
C CYS A 171 -15.39 5.27 -21.33
N GLY A 172 -15.48 5.51 -20.02
CA GLY A 172 -16.23 4.67 -19.07
C GLY A 172 -15.43 3.50 -18.47
N HIS A 173 -14.32 3.10 -19.09
CA HIS A 173 -13.47 2.00 -18.59
C HIS A 173 -12.93 2.32 -17.18
N ARG A 174 -12.93 1.30 -16.31
CA ARG A 174 -12.42 1.42 -14.94
C ARG A 174 -11.22 0.51 -14.73
N GLN A 175 -10.12 1.05 -14.20
CA GLN A 175 -8.93 0.28 -13.87
C GLN A 175 -8.23 0.80 -12.62
N ASP A 176 -7.41 -0.05 -12.03
CA ASP A 176 -6.57 0.33 -10.88
C ASP A 176 -5.26 0.88 -11.42
N VAL A 177 -4.91 2.10 -11.06
CA VAL A 177 -3.67 2.78 -11.48
C VAL A 177 -2.90 3.15 -10.23
N SER A 178 -1.56 3.09 -10.29
CA SER A 178 -0.74 3.62 -9.20
C SER A 178 -0.95 5.13 -9.09
N ILE A 179 -0.91 5.65 -7.88
CA ILE A 179 -1.07 7.09 -7.63
C ILE A 179 0.02 7.89 -8.36
N GLY A 180 1.26 7.41 -8.33
CA GLY A 180 2.39 8.05 -9.00
C GLY A 180 2.21 8.13 -10.52
N ASN A 181 1.81 7.04 -11.17
CA ASN A 181 1.59 7.07 -12.62
C ASN A 181 0.42 7.99 -12.99
N MET A 182 -0.63 8.03 -12.18
CA MET A 182 -1.74 8.96 -12.44
C MET A 182 -1.30 10.42 -12.29
N ALA A 183 -0.47 10.74 -11.30
CA ALA A 183 0.03 12.10 -11.09
C ALA A 183 0.87 12.62 -12.28
N TRP A 184 1.60 11.74 -12.97
CA TRP A 184 2.41 12.09 -14.14
C TRP A 184 1.69 11.88 -15.49
N GLY A 185 0.49 11.32 -15.49
CA GLY A 185 -0.20 10.94 -16.74
C GLY A 185 0.41 9.72 -17.43
N ASP A 186 1.32 9.01 -16.77
CA ASP A 186 2.00 7.79 -17.24
C ASP A 186 1.09 6.55 -17.16
N THR A 187 -0.11 6.68 -17.71
CA THR A 187 -1.13 5.64 -17.72
C THR A 187 -1.93 5.68 -19.01
N SER A 188 -2.29 4.51 -19.49
CA SER A 188 -3.09 4.35 -20.70
C SER A 188 -4.36 3.60 -20.39
N CYS A 189 -5.46 4.04 -20.99
CA CYS A 189 -6.74 3.39 -20.79
C CYS A 189 -6.74 1.98 -21.39
N GLY A 190 -6.85 0.96 -20.55
CA GLY A 190 -6.95 -0.43 -20.98
C GLY A 190 -8.20 -0.79 -21.80
N GLY A 191 -9.13 0.16 -22.01
CA GLY A 191 -10.34 -0.04 -22.82
C GLY A 191 -10.42 0.78 -24.10
N CYS A 192 -9.60 1.82 -24.29
CA CYS A 192 -9.66 2.63 -25.52
C CYS A 192 -8.33 3.21 -25.99
N ALA A 193 -7.21 2.96 -25.29
CA ALA A 193 -5.92 3.44 -25.75
C ALA A 193 -5.48 2.68 -27.01
N ALA A 194 -5.04 3.40 -28.04
CA ALA A 194 -4.56 2.83 -29.30
C ALA A 194 -3.13 2.26 -29.21
N ASN A 195 -2.50 2.33 -28.04
CA ASN A 195 -1.18 1.75 -27.80
C ASN A 195 -1.27 0.26 -27.45
N TRP A 196 -0.11 -0.40 -27.42
CA TRP A 196 0.01 -1.84 -27.15
C TRP A 196 -0.67 -2.28 -25.85
N ALA A 197 -0.78 -1.38 -24.86
CA ALA A 197 -1.42 -1.66 -23.58
C ALA A 197 -2.96 -1.73 -23.66
N GLY A 198 -3.58 -0.92 -24.52
CA GLY A 198 -5.04 -0.86 -24.69
C GLY A 198 -5.59 -1.71 -25.84
N LYS A 199 -4.76 -2.09 -26.82
CA LYS A 199 -5.15 -2.99 -27.91
C LYS A 199 -5.35 -4.43 -27.42
N PRO A 200 -6.30 -5.20 -28.00
CA PRO A 200 -6.43 -6.62 -27.75
C PRO A 200 -5.10 -7.35 -27.92
N SER A 201 -4.86 -8.33 -27.06
CA SER A 201 -3.62 -9.11 -27.02
C SER A 201 -3.95 -10.52 -26.62
N PHE A 202 -3.01 -11.45 -26.81
CA PHE A 202 -3.22 -12.84 -26.48
C PHE A 202 -2.38 -13.24 -25.27
N ILE A 203 -2.93 -14.12 -24.43
CA ILE A 203 -2.12 -15.01 -23.60
C ILE A 203 -1.94 -16.33 -24.36
N TYR A 204 -0.76 -16.92 -24.27
CA TYR A 204 -0.41 -18.12 -25.02
C TYR A 204 0.27 -19.15 -24.13
N LEU A 205 0.18 -20.41 -24.55
CA LEU A 205 0.94 -21.52 -24.01
C LEU A 205 1.65 -22.23 -25.16
N PHE A 206 2.97 -22.31 -25.10
CA PHE A 206 3.80 -22.97 -26.10
C PHE A 206 4.46 -24.22 -25.53
N ARG A 207 4.70 -25.21 -26.38
CA ARG A 207 5.65 -26.31 -26.15
C ARG A 207 6.90 -26.06 -26.96
N ILE A 208 8.07 -26.29 -26.36
CA ILE A 208 9.37 -26.10 -26.98
C ILE A 208 10.26 -27.27 -26.56
N ASP A 209 10.70 -28.06 -27.54
CA ASP A 209 11.52 -29.24 -27.30
C ASP A 209 13.01 -28.86 -27.31
N LEU A 210 13.46 -28.10 -26.30
CA LEU A 210 14.88 -27.75 -26.19
C LEU A 210 15.72 -29.04 -26.05
N PRO A 211 16.99 -29.03 -26.52
CA PRO A 211 17.85 -30.21 -26.44
C PRO A 211 17.98 -30.73 -25.00
N GLY A 212 17.52 -31.96 -24.75
CA GLY A 212 17.54 -32.59 -23.42
C GLY A 212 16.58 -31.98 -22.39
N LEU A 213 15.73 -31.01 -22.77
CA LEU A 213 14.89 -30.26 -21.84
C LEU A 213 13.59 -29.78 -22.51
N PRO A 214 12.59 -30.64 -22.70
CA PRO A 214 11.29 -30.20 -23.18
C PRO A 214 10.62 -29.29 -22.14
N VAL A 215 10.20 -28.11 -22.58
CA VAL A 215 9.60 -27.08 -21.73
C VAL A 215 8.28 -26.58 -22.28
N VAL A 216 7.48 -26.03 -21.38
CA VAL A 216 6.30 -25.25 -21.73
C VAL A 216 6.46 -23.80 -21.30
N LYS A 217 5.94 -22.88 -22.10
CA LYS A 217 6.03 -21.44 -21.86
C LYS A 217 4.68 -20.78 -21.90
N LEU A 218 4.25 -20.30 -20.75
CA LEU A 218 3.18 -19.32 -20.62
C LEU A 218 3.75 -17.90 -20.88
N GLY A 219 3.01 -17.07 -21.60
CA GLY A 219 3.34 -15.66 -21.77
C GLY A 219 2.23 -14.91 -22.50
N TYR A 220 2.46 -13.63 -22.77
CA TYR A 220 1.53 -12.81 -23.56
C TYR A 220 2.21 -12.14 -24.76
N SER A 221 1.44 -11.90 -25.82
CA SER A 221 1.88 -11.19 -27.02
C SER A 221 0.69 -10.80 -27.88
N ALA A 222 0.78 -9.67 -28.58
CA ALA A 222 -0.18 -9.34 -29.64
C ALA A 222 0.01 -10.22 -30.89
N ARG A 223 1.14 -10.93 -31.03
CA ARG A 223 1.45 -11.82 -32.16
C ARG A 223 2.16 -13.10 -31.67
N PRO A 224 1.43 -14.08 -31.08
CA PRO A 224 2.03 -15.29 -30.51
C PRO A 224 2.90 -16.08 -31.48
N ALA A 225 2.42 -16.34 -32.70
CA ALA A 225 3.18 -17.08 -33.71
C ALA A 225 4.51 -16.40 -34.08
N LYS A 226 4.49 -15.07 -34.29
CA LYS A 226 5.71 -14.29 -34.56
C LYS A 226 6.67 -14.35 -33.37
N ARG A 227 6.13 -14.32 -32.14
CA ARG A 227 6.95 -14.40 -30.92
C ARG A 227 7.66 -15.74 -30.82
N LEU A 228 6.93 -16.85 -31.02
CA LEU A 228 7.50 -18.20 -31.00
C LEU A 228 8.61 -18.37 -32.03
N ARG A 229 8.36 -17.97 -33.28
CA ARG A 229 9.29 -18.19 -34.40
C ARG A 229 10.51 -17.26 -34.41
N HIS A 230 10.37 -16.03 -33.94
CA HIS A 230 11.38 -14.98 -34.21
C HIS A 230 11.89 -14.22 -32.98
N GLN A 231 11.15 -14.20 -31.86
CA GLN A 231 11.49 -13.33 -30.73
C GLN A 231 12.10 -14.10 -29.55
N LEU A 232 11.80 -15.39 -29.42
CA LEU A 232 12.31 -16.23 -28.35
C LEU A 232 13.73 -16.76 -28.61
N GLY A 233 14.36 -16.42 -29.74
CA GLY A 233 15.76 -16.79 -30.02
C GLY A 233 16.01 -18.29 -30.09
N ILE A 234 14.98 -19.10 -30.30
CA ILE A 234 15.07 -20.56 -30.37
C ILE A 234 15.84 -20.94 -31.65
N ALA A 235 16.80 -21.85 -31.53
CA ALA A 235 17.59 -22.33 -32.66
C ALA A 235 16.70 -22.96 -33.75
N ARG A 236 17.09 -22.80 -35.02
CA ARG A 236 16.39 -23.43 -36.14
C ARG A 236 16.45 -24.96 -36.00
N GLY A 237 15.34 -25.64 -36.30
CA GLY A 237 15.23 -27.10 -36.21
C GLY A 237 14.70 -27.61 -34.86
N ILE A 238 14.67 -26.77 -33.82
CA ILE A 238 13.98 -27.11 -32.57
C ILE A 238 12.48 -27.18 -32.82
N LYS A 239 11.85 -28.27 -32.39
CA LYS A 239 10.41 -28.45 -32.52
C LYS A 239 9.69 -27.52 -31.54
N THR A 240 8.74 -26.76 -32.07
CA THR A 240 7.91 -25.84 -31.30
C THR A 240 6.46 -25.98 -31.68
N GLU A 241 5.56 -25.83 -30.71
CA GLU A 241 4.13 -25.94 -30.92
C GLU A 241 3.38 -24.88 -30.12
N ILE A 242 2.30 -24.35 -30.71
CA ILE A 242 1.35 -23.49 -30.04
C ILE A 242 0.26 -24.39 -29.46
N LEU A 243 0.28 -24.60 -28.14
CA LEU A 243 -0.69 -25.46 -27.46
C LEU A 243 -2.02 -24.74 -27.23
N ARG A 244 -1.95 -23.45 -26.87
CA ARG A 244 -3.13 -22.63 -26.61
C ARG A 244 -2.87 -21.17 -26.87
N VAL A 245 -3.88 -20.47 -27.38
CA VAL A 245 -3.92 -19.02 -27.52
C VAL A 245 -5.31 -18.56 -27.11
N MET A 246 -5.38 -17.52 -26.29
CA MET A 246 -6.66 -16.92 -25.88
C MET A 246 -6.58 -15.41 -26.09
N LEU A 247 -7.54 -14.86 -26.84
CA LEU A 247 -7.67 -13.42 -27.02
C LEU A 247 -8.18 -12.79 -25.73
N LEU A 248 -7.55 -11.68 -25.34
CA LEU A 248 -7.93 -10.87 -24.21
C LEU A 248 -8.24 -9.43 -24.66
N PRO A 249 -9.18 -8.73 -23.98
CA PRO A 249 -9.64 -7.42 -24.41
C PRO A 249 -8.54 -6.36 -24.55
N SER A 250 -7.45 -6.48 -23.78
CA SER A 250 -6.28 -5.62 -23.95
C SER A 250 -4.97 -6.23 -23.46
N GLY A 251 -3.85 -5.68 -23.91
CA GLY A 251 -2.50 -6.01 -23.43
C GLY A 251 -2.35 -5.91 -21.91
N ASN A 252 -2.96 -4.91 -21.27
CA ASN A 252 -2.96 -4.79 -19.81
C ASN A 252 -3.66 -5.96 -19.12
N VAL A 253 -4.79 -6.43 -19.68
CA VAL A 253 -5.47 -7.62 -19.17
C VAL A 253 -4.57 -8.84 -19.36
N ALA A 254 -3.96 -8.99 -20.54
CA ALA A 254 -3.06 -10.11 -20.83
C ALA A 254 -1.86 -10.18 -19.88
N VAL A 255 -1.16 -9.07 -19.65
CA VAL A 255 -0.06 -9.00 -18.66
C VAL A 255 -0.55 -9.36 -17.26
N ARG A 256 -1.70 -8.83 -16.84
CA ARG A 256 -2.21 -9.06 -15.48
C ARG A 256 -2.52 -10.53 -15.25
N GLU A 257 -3.23 -11.17 -16.17
CA GLU A 257 -3.60 -12.58 -16.03
C GLU A 257 -2.36 -13.48 -16.16
N GLU A 258 -1.44 -13.19 -17.07
CA GLU A 258 -0.15 -13.88 -17.19
C GLU A 258 0.65 -13.82 -15.88
N SER A 259 0.80 -12.63 -15.31
CA SER A 259 1.48 -12.42 -14.04
C SER A 259 0.77 -13.08 -12.85
N ALA A 260 -0.57 -13.22 -12.90
CA ALA A 260 -1.33 -13.94 -11.89
C ALA A 260 -1.07 -15.45 -11.97
N CYS A 261 -1.07 -16.03 -13.18
CA CYS A 261 -0.70 -17.44 -13.39
C CYS A 261 0.74 -17.72 -12.94
N HIS A 262 1.70 -16.87 -13.32
CA HIS A 262 3.10 -17.01 -12.87
C HIS A 262 3.23 -16.96 -11.34
N ARG A 263 2.45 -16.09 -10.69
CA ARG A 263 2.40 -16.03 -9.21
C ARG A 263 1.87 -17.33 -8.62
N THR A 264 0.75 -17.86 -9.13
CA THR A 264 0.21 -19.14 -8.66
C THR A 264 1.22 -20.27 -8.83
N MET A 265 1.94 -20.30 -9.95
CA MET A 265 3.00 -21.29 -10.18
C MET A 265 4.14 -21.14 -9.17
N ARG A 266 4.62 -19.93 -8.89
CA ARG A 266 5.67 -19.70 -7.87
C ARG A 266 5.21 -20.09 -6.46
N GLU A 267 3.96 -19.81 -6.11
CA GLU A 267 3.44 -20.04 -4.76
C GLU A 267 3.08 -21.52 -4.51
N ARG A 268 2.57 -22.22 -5.52
CA ARG A 268 1.98 -23.56 -5.35
C ARG A 268 2.70 -24.68 -6.10
N HIS A 269 3.50 -24.33 -7.09
CA HIS A 269 4.13 -25.29 -8.01
C HIS A 269 5.58 -24.91 -8.33
N ALA A 270 6.31 -24.38 -7.34
CA ALA A 270 7.68 -23.89 -7.53
C ALA A 270 8.61 -24.93 -8.15
N GLY A 271 8.43 -26.22 -7.81
CA GLY A 271 9.22 -27.33 -8.37
C GLY A 271 9.00 -27.61 -9.85
N LEU A 272 7.97 -27.02 -10.48
CA LEU A 272 7.72 -27.14 -11.92
C LEU A 272 8.37 -26.02 -12.74
N ILE A 273 8.99 -25.04 -12.08
CA ILE A 273 9.69 -23.92 -12.71
C ILE A 273 11.10 -24.36 -13.07
N VAL A 274 11.51 -24.16 -14.32
CA VAL A 274 12.88 -24.45 -14.74
C VAL A 274 13.80 -23.31 -14.30
N PRO A 275 14.87 -23.57 -13.53
CA PRO A 275 15.85 -22.55 -13.18
C PRO A 275 16.57 -21.99 -14.42
N LYS A 276 16.87 -20.68 -14.44
CA LYS A 276 17.55 -20.02 -15.56
C LYS A 276 18.90 -20.66 -15.92
N ALA A 277 19.63 -21.14 -14.92
CA ALA A 277 20.90 -21.85 -15.10
C ALA A 277 20.76 -23.14 -15.94
N THR A 278 19.59 -23.78 -15.94
CA THR A 278 19.37 -25.06 -16.64
C THR A 278 19.23 -24.87 -18.15
N PHE A 279 18.69 -23.74 -18.62
CA PHE A 279 18.43 -23.52 -20.05
C PHE A 279 19.27 -22.41 -20.68
N GLY A 280 20.02 -21.63 -19.89
CA GLY A 280 20.95 -20.61 -20.38
C GLY A 280 20.34 -19.73 -21.48
N ASP A 281 21.03 -19.68 -22.62
CA ASP A 281 20.65 -18.90 -23.80
C ASP A 281 19.86 -19.69 -24.85
N ALA A 282 19.46 -20.94 -24.55
CA ALA A 282 18.68 -21.77 -25.48
C ALA A 282 17.29 -21.16 -25.80
N ILE A 283 16.82 -20.24 -24.93
CA ILE A 283 15.61 -19.45 -25.15
C ILE A 283 15.77 -18.06 -24.54
N ASN A 284 15.51 -17.04 -25.35
CA ASN A 284 15.49 -15.63 -24.94
C ASN A 284 14.17 -15.29 -24.24
N THR A 285 14.15 -15.51 -22.93
CA THR A 285 13.06 -15.12 -22.04
C THR A 285 13.60 -14.59 -20.72
N GLN A 286 13.03 -13.46 -20.29
CA GLN A 286 13.25 -12.87 -18.97
C GLN A 286 12.26 -13.42 -17.93
N GLY A 287 11.09 -13.92 -18.39
CA GLY A 287 10.09 -14.57 -17.54
C GLY A 287 10.23 -16.10 -17.50
N GLU A 288 9.43 -16.75 -16.68
CA GLU A 288 9.51 -18.20 -16.43
C GLU A 288 9.28 -19.06 -17.68
N ILE A 289 9.89 -20.25 -17.63
CA ILE A 289 9.51 -21.44 -18.39
C ILE A 289 9.36 -22.59 -17.41
N TYR A 290 8.62 -23.61 -17.82
CA TYR A 290 8.22 -24.70 -16.95
C TYR A 290 8.59 -26.05 -17.54
N HIS A 291 8.83 -27.03 -16.67
CA HIS A 291 8.97 -28.42 -17.09
C HIS A 291 7.68 -28.88 -17.79
N ALA A 292 7.79 -29.86 -18.71
CA ALA A 292 6.64 -30.40 -19.42
C ALA A 292 5.49 -30.88 -18.49
N ALA A 293 5.82 -31.37 -17.28
CA ALA A 293 4.85 -31.77 -16.26
C ALA A 293 3.94 -30.63 -15.76
N ALA A 294 4.28 -29.36 -16.02
CA ALA A 294 3.44 -28.21 -15.68
C ALA A 294 2.23 -28.03 -16.61
N LEU A 295 2.15 -28.78 -17.70
CA LEU A 295 1.21 -28.55 -18.77
C LEU A 295 -0.25 -28.51 -18.28
N GLU A 296 -0.69 -29.56 -17.58
CA GLU A 296 -2.06 -29.66 -17.06
C GLU A 296 -2.42 -28.52 -16.12
N VAL A 297 -1.49 -28.14 -15.23
CA VAL A 297 -1.69 -27.03 -14.29
C VAL A 297 -1.86 -25.71 -15.04
N LEU A 298 -1.02 -25.46 -16.05
CA LEU A 298 -1.09 -24.24 -16.85
C LEU A 298 -2.37 -24.17 -17.71
N HIS A 299 -2.86 -25.31 -18.21
CA HIS A 299 -4.16 -25.37 -18.87
C HIS A 299 -5.29 -25.01 -17.91
N GLY A 300 -5.33 -25.60 -16.71
CA GLY A 300 -6.33 -25.27 -15.69
C GLY A 300 -6.32 -23.80 -15.29
N LEU A 301 -5.13 -23.19 -15.15
CA LEU A 301 -5.02 -21.75 -14.88
C LEU A 301 -5.56 -20.89 -16.03
N LEU A 302 -5.41 -21.33 -17.27
CA LEU A 302 -5.97 -20.64 -18.43
C LEU A 302 -7.48 -20.84 -18.56
N ASP A 303 -8.01 -22.00 -18.15
CA ASP A 303 -9.47 -22.23 -18.05
C ASP A 303 -10.10 -21.30 -17.03
N ASP A 304 -9.45 -21.14 -15.87
CA ASP A 304 -9.83 -20.17 -14.84
C ASP A 304 -9.89 -18.73 -15.37
N VAL A 305 -8.94 -18.34 -16.23
CA VAL A 305 -8.97 -17.01 -16.86
C VAL A 305 -10.11 -16.90 -17.87
N ALA A 306 -10.33 -17.93 -18.68
CA ALA A 306 -11.42 -17.99 -19.65
C ALA A 306 -12.81 -17.91 -18.97
N LEU A 307 -12.97 -18.52 -17.79
CA LEU A 307 -14.20 -18.42 -17.00
C LEU A 307 -14.47 -17.00 -16.47
N ARG A 308 -13.41 -16.22 -16.21
CA ARG A 308 -13.53 -14.84 -15.66
C ARG A 308 -13.70 -13.76 -16.72
N LEU A 309 -13.28 -14.02 -17.96
CA LEU A 309 -13.21 -13.01 -19.02
C LEU A 309 -13.99 -13.50 -20.24
N PRO A 310 -14.98 -12.75 -20.74
CA PRO A 310 -15.68 -13.13 -21.96
C PRO A 310 -14.67 -13.20 -23.11
N GLN A 311 -14.59 -14.36 -23.77
CA GLN A 311 -13.81 -14.49 -24.99
C GLN A 311 -14.52 -13.71 -26.09
N THR A 312 -13.83 -12.74 -26.67
CA THR A 312 -14.26 -12.14 -27.93
C THR A 312 -13.89 -13.10 -29.03
N ASP A 313 -14.89 -13.68 -29.69
CA ASP A 313 -14.68 -14.55 -30.85
C ASP A 313 -13.90 -13.78 -31.93
N VAL A 314 -12.72 -14.30 -32.24
CA VAL A 314 -12.03 -14.03 -33.50
C VAL A 314 -11.62 -15.38 -34.03
N ASP A 315 -12.12 -15.70 -35.21
CA ASP A 315 -11.90 -16.95 -35.91
C ASP A 315 -10.43 -17.36 -35.85
N ALA A 316 -10.17 -18.44 -35.10
CA ALA A 316 -8.86 -19.03 -34.87
C ALA A 316 -8.19 -19.53 -36.16
N THR A 317 -8.91 -19.51 -37.28
CA THR A 317 -8.50 -20.03 -38.59
C THR A 317 -7.50 -19.10 -39.32
N SER A 318 -7.38 -17.83 -38.96
CA SER A 318 -6.50 -16.89 -39.70
C SER A 318 -5.00 -16.96 -39.33
N CYS A 319 -4.61 -17.73 -38.31
CA CYS A 319 -3.20 -17.85 -37.88
C CYS A 319 -2.49 -19.13 -38.34
N ALA A 320 -3.18 -20.08 -38.97
CA ALA A 320 -2.64 -21.41 -39.26
C ALA A 320 -2.15 -21.64 -40.71
N THR A 321 -2.39 -20.74 -41.66
CA THR A 321 -2.03 -20.99 -43.07
C THR A 321 -1.27 -19.82 -43.71
N SER A 322 0.02 -20.02 -43.91
CA SER A 322 0.75 -19.42 -45.04
C SER A 322 1.82 -20.41 -45.48
N SER A 323 1.36 -21.33 -46.33
CA SER A 323 2.17 -22.04 -47.30
C SER A 323 2.94 -21.03 -48.17
N THR A 324 4.16 -21.43 -48.52
CA THR A 324 5.14 -20.75 -49.38
C THR A 324 4.52 -20.24 -50.69
N PRO A 325 5.04 -19.12 -51.23
CA PRO A 325 5.51 -19.16 -52.61
C PRO A 325 6.94 -18.65 -52.76
N SER A 326 7.68 -19.42 -53.55
CA SER A 326 8.88 -19.07 -54.30
C SER A 326 8.72 -17.80 -55.13
N GLY A 327 9.78 -17.00 -55.27
CA GLY A 327 9.91 -16.06 -56.38
C GLY A 327 10.50 -14.69 -56.04
N SER A 328 11.78 -14.54 -56.36
CA SER A 328 12.54 -13.33 -56.66
C SER A 328 11.77 -11.99 -56.81
N THR A 329 12.22 -10.95 -56.11
CA THR A 329 12.85 -9.77 -56.74
C THR A 329 13.38 -8.80 -55.68
N ALA A 330 14.58 -8.28 -55.94
CA ALA A 330 15.29 -7.32 -55.11
C ALA A 330 14.60 -5.95 -55.14
N VAL A 331 14.35 -5.37 -53.96
CA VAL A 331 14.17 -3.92 -53.80
C VAL A 331 14.94 -3.48 -52.56
N THR A 332 15.99 -2.71 -52.83
CA THR A 332 16.84 -1.97 -51.90
C THR A 332 16.00 -0.95 -51.12
N SER A 333 16.14 -0.89 -49.79
CA SER A 333 15.62 0.22 -48.98
C SER A 333 16.61 0.62 -47.89
N PRO A 334 16.72 1.91 -47.53
CA PRO A 334 17.95 2.51 -47.04
C PRO A 334 18.21 2.31 -45.54
N ARG A 335 19.52 2.29 -45.23
CA ARG A 335 20.13 2.31 -43.90
C ARG A 335 19.54 3.42 -43.01
N ASN A 336 19.01 3.02 -41.85
CA ASN A 336 18.80 3.91 -40.72
C ASN A 336 20.15 4.26 -40.09
N LEU A 337 20.59 5.48 -40.32
CA LEU A 337 21.80 6.08 -39.76
C LEU A 337 21.38 7.19 -38.81
N ARG A 338 21.26 6.92 -37.50
CA ARG A 338 21.28 7.94 -36.45
C ARG A 338 22.03 7.40 -35.24
N ARG A 339 23.33 7.69 -35.17
CA ARG A 339 23.98 8.79 -34.42
C ARG A 339 24.01 8.52 -32.91
N ARG A 340 25.13 7.94 -32.47
CA ARG A 340 25.69 8.13 -31.13
C ARG A 340 26.02 9.62 -30.97
N MET A 341 25.51 10.26 -29.93
CA MET A 341 26.14 11.48 -29.40
C MET A 341 26.72 11.13 -28.04
N SER A 342 28.05 11.09 -28.05
CA SER A 342 28.93 11.24 -26.90
C SER A 342 28.83 12.68 -26.41
N THR A 343 28.71 12.89 -25.11
CA THR A 343 29.21 14.10 -24.46
C THR A 343 29.96 13.71 -23.20
N HIS A 344 31.28 13.83 -23.31
CA HIS A 344 32.20 13.94 -22.20
C HIS A 344 32.22 15.40 -21.75
N ARG A 345 32.05 15.59 -20.43
CA ARG A 345 32.76 16.54 -19.53
C ARG A 345 32.56 18.06 -19.72
N PRO A 346 32.91 18.90 -18.71
CA PRO A 346 33.82 18.69 -17.54
C PRO A 346 33.24 17.94 -16.34
#